data_AF-A0A0E3PN50-F1
#
_entry.id   AF-A0A0E3PN50-F1
#
_cell.length_a   1.000
_cell.length_b   1.000
_cell.length_c   1.000
_cell.angle_alpha   90.00
_cell.angle_beta   90.00
_cell.angle_gamma   90.00
#
_symmetry.space_group_name_H-M   'P 1'
#
loop_
_entity.id
_entity.type
_entity.pdbx_description
1 polymer ?
#
loop_
_entity_poly.entity_id
_entity_poly.type
_entity_poly.pdbx_seq_one_letter_code
_entity_poly.pdbx_strand_id
1 'polypeptide(L)'
;MIKDLKILGVGGSPRKNGNTDLLLDSFLKGAESAGAKTGKVLLKDYSIEPCIGCEGCRKTGTCTRFHDGMSLLYPEIEAAKGAYPWLSHLQLQCNCPDEGLH
;
A
#
# COMPACT_ATOMS: atom_id res chain seq x y z
N MET A 1 -9.48 20.77 -0.59
CA MET A 1 -8.55 20.49 0.53
C MET A 1 -8.55 18.99 0.79
N ILE A 2 -7.38 18.35 0.86
CA ILE A 2 -7.21 16.88 0.87
C ILE A 2 -7.33 16.30 2.30
N LYS A 3 -8.14 16.92 3.16
CA LYS A 3 -8.12 16.69 4.63
C LYS A 3 -8.59 15.30 5.08
N ASP A 4 -9.22 14.53 4.18
CA ASP A 4 -9.76 13.19 4.48
C ASP A 4 -9.06 12.06 3.71
N LEU A 5 -7.89 12.33 3.11
CA LEU A 5 -7.12 11.31 2.40
C LEU A 5 -6.12 10.65 3.35
N LYS A 6 -6.14 9.30 3.43
CA LYS A 6 -5.10 8.49 4.08
C LYS A 6 -4.20 7.88 3.00
N ILE A 7 -2.90 8.20 3.04
CA ILE A 7 -1.88 7.67 2.13
C ILE A 7 -0.97 6.72 2.91
N LEU A 8 -0.81 5.50 2.40
CA LEU A 8 0.09 4.51 2.97
C LEU A 8 1.26 4.30 2.02
N GLY A 9 2.47 4.65 2.46
CA GLY A 9 3.70 4.34 1.77
C GLY A 9 4.20 2.94 2.11
N VAL A 10 4.37 2.08 1.11
CA VAL A 10 4.87 0.72 1.28
C VAL A 10 6.28 0.59 0.71
N GLY A 11 7.25 0.30 1.56
CA GLY A 11 8.65 0.10 1.19
C GLY A 11 9.03 -1.38 1.14
N GLY A 12 9.36 -1.90 -0.04
CA GLY A 12 9.88 -3.27 -0.23
C GLY A 12 11.40 -3.40 -0.16
N SER A 13 12.14 -2.30 -0.01
CA SER A 13 13.60 -2.34 0.01
C SER A 13 14.11 -3.01 1.29
N PRO A 14 15.00 -4.01 1.20
CA PRO A 14 15.61 -4.63 2.38
C PRO A 14 16.57 -3.67 3.10
N ARG A 15 17.09 -2.65 2.40
CA ARG A 15 18.05 -1.68 2.95
C ARG A 15 17.31 -0.54 3.67
N LYS A 16 17.57 -0.40 4.98
CA LYS A 16 17.14 0.77 5.77
C LYS A 16 17.86 2.03 5.25
N ASN A 17 17.15 3.15 5.12
CA ASN A 17 17.70 4.42 4.62
C ASN A 17 18.33 4.32 3.21
N GLY A 18 17.87 3.37 2.38
CA GLY A 18 18.25 3.33 0.97
C GLY A 18 17.55 4.43 0.17
N ASN A 19 17.95 4.61 -1.09
CA ASN A 19 17.38 5.64 -1.98
C ASN A 19 15.85 5.59 -2.03
N THR A 20 15.27 4.39 -2.14
CA THR A 20 13.81 4.19 -2.18
C THR A 20 13.12 4.61 -0.87
N ASP A 21 13.79 4.41 0.27
CA ASP A 21 13.26 4.75 1.59
C ASP A 21 13.18 6.27 1.78
N LEU A 22 14.25 6.97 1.37
CA LEU A 22 14.33 8.43 1.41
C LEU A 22 13.35 9.10 0.45
N LEU A 23 13.14 8.52 -0.73
CA LEU A 23 12.14 9.00 -1.69
C LEU A 23 10.73 8.84 -1.13
N LEU A 24 10.43 7.68 -0.52
CA LEU A 24 9.15 7.44 0.14
C LEU A 24 8.90 8.44 1.27
N ASP A 25 9.92 8.70 2.10
CA ASP A 25 9.81 9.69 3.19
C ASP A 25 9.55 11.10 2.68
N SER A 26 10.22 11.49 1.59
CA SER A 26 10.04 12.80 0.99
C SER A 26 8.64 12.97 0.40
N PHE A 27 8.11 11.91 -0.23
CA PHE A 27 6.74 11.89 -0.76
C PHE A 27 5.68 12.00 0.34
N LEU A 28 5.82 11.21 1.41
CA LEU A 28 4.89 11.25 2.55
C LEU A 28 4.92 12.62 3.25
N LYS A 29 6.10 13.24 3.42
CA LYS A 29 6.21 14.60 3.96
C LYS A 29 5.48 15.63 3.09
N GLY A 30 5.57 15.51 1.77
CA GLY A 30 4.85 16.38 0.84
C GLY A 30 3.33 16.23 0.95
N ALA A 31 2.85 14.99 1.04
CA ALA A 31 1.42 14.71 1.23
C ALA A 31 0.88 15.18 2.59
N GLU A 32 1.66 15.02 3.66
CA GLU A 32 1.33 15.52 5.00
C GLU A 32 1.24 17.05 5.00
N SER A 33 2.17 17.72 4.32
CA SER A 33 2.16 19.19 4.15
C SER A 33 0.93 19.69 3.39
N ALA A 34 0.36 18.87 2.52
CA ALA A 34 -0.90 19.15 1.81
C ALA A 34 -2.16 18.83 2.63
N GLY A 35 -1.99 18.33 3.86
CA GLY A 35 -3.07 18.04 4.81
C GLY A 35 -3.62 16.61 4.76
N ALA A 36 -2.95 15.68 4.08
CA ALA A 36 -3.32 14.26 4.09
C ALA A 36 -2.76 13.55 5.34
N LYS A 37 -3.44 12.49 5.81
CA LYS A 37 -2.89 11.58 6.82
C LYS A 37 -1.95 10.59 6.15
N THR A 38 -0.74 10.48 6.64
CA THR A 38 0.27 9.60 6.04
C THR A 38 0.67 8.48 6.98
N GLY A 39 0.98 7.31 6.43
CA GLY A 39 1.53 6.17 7.14
C GLY A 39 2.65 5.54 6.32
N LYS A 40 3.59 4.89 6.99
CA LYS A 40 4.73 4.20 6.36
C LYS A 40 4.81 2.77 6.88
N VAL A 41 4.91 1.83 5.95
CA VAL A 41 5.12 0.41 6.21
C VAL A 41 6.35 -0.05 5.46
N LEU A 42 7.27 -0.72 6.16
CA LEU A 42 8.41 -1.38 5.53
C LEU A 42 8.18 -2.89 5.58
N LEU A 43 8.03 -3.53 4.42
CA LEU A 43 7.70 -4.97 4.33
C LEU A 43 8.76 -5.86 5.00
N LYS A 44 10.00 -5.41 5.06
CA LYS A 44 11.10 -6.12 5.73
C LYS A 44 10.87 -6.29 7.25
N ASP A 45 10.09 -5.41 7.87
CA ASP A 45 9.82 -5.44 9.31
C ASP A 45 8.71 -6.46 9.63
N TYR A 46 8.11 -7.07 8.61
CA TYR A 46 7.06 -8.07 8.70
C TYR A 46 7.58 -9.42 8.19
N SER A 47 7.21 -10.50 8.87
CA SER A 47 7.45 -11.85 8.37
C SER A 47 6.30 -12.22 7.44
N ILE A 48 6.55 -12.27 6.14
CA ILE A 48 5.55 -12.55 5.11
C ILE A 48 5.90 -13.87 4.44
N GLU A 49 4.94 -14.79 4.40
CA GLU A 49 5.11 -16.09 3.76
C GLU A 49 4.62 -16.05 2.30
N PRO A 50 5.33 -16.71 1.37
CA PRO A 50 4.90 -16.73 -0.02
C PRO A 50 3.59 -17.52 -0.17
N CYS A 51 2.67 -17.00 -0.97
CA CYS A 51 1.44 -17.70 -1.29
C CYS A 51 1.73 -19.03 -2.01
N ILE A 52 1.07 -20.11 -1.57
CA ILE A 52 1.25 -21.46 -2.12
C ILE A 52 0.13 -21.86 -3.11
N GLY A 53 -0.74 -20.93 -3.51
CA GLY A 53 -1.82 -21.22 -4.48
C GLY A 53 -2.88 -22.19 -3.97
N CYS A 54 -3.18 -22.19 -2.67
CA CYS A 54 -4.20 -23.08 -2.12
C CYS A 54 -5.65 -22.67 -2.45
N GLU A 55 -5.85 -21.50 -3.07
CA GLU A 55 -7.16 -20.93 -3.45
C GLU A 55 -8.19 -20.77 -2.31
N GLY A 56 -7.78 -20.92 -1.05
CA GLY A 56 -8.67 -20.77 0.12
C GLY A 56 -9.24 -19.36 0.26
N CYS A 57 -8.49 -18.35 -0.17
CA CYS A 57 -8.93 -16.95 -0.18
C CYS A 57 -10.01 -16.64 -1.23
N ARG A 58 -10.25 -17.52 -2.21
CA ARG A 58 -11.18 -17.27 -3.32
C ARG A 58 -12.63 -17.04 -2.86
N LYS A 59 -13.01 -17.59 -1.70
CA LYS A 59 -14.35 -17.42 -1.11
C LYS A 59 -14.39 -16.34 -0.02
N THR A 60 -13.29 -16.14 0.70
CA THR A 60 -13.22 -15.30 1.90
C THR A 60 -12.65 -13.91 1.63
N GLY A 61 -11.99 -13.68 0.49
CA GLY A 61 -11.32 -12.41 0.16
C GLY A 61 -9.98 -12.21 0.87
N THR A 62 -9.75 -12.91 1.97
CA THR A 62 -8.50 -12.85 2.76
C THR A 62 -7.85 -14.23 2.85
N CYS A 63 -6.52 -14.28 2.97
CA CYS A 63 -5.79 -15.51 3.25
C CYS A 63 -6.26 -16.12 4.58
N THR A 64 -6.77 -17.35 4.54
CA THR A 64 -7.24 -18.08 5.74
C THR A 64 -6.22 -19.09 6.25
N ARG A 65 -5.11 -19.28 5.52
CA ARG A 65 -4.10 -20.30 5.83
C ARG A 65 -2.90 -19.73 6.56
N PHE A 66 -2.47 -18.54 6.20
CA PHE A 66 -1.31 -17.87 6.79
C PHE A 66 -1.78 -16.75 7.70
N HIS A 67 -1.29 -16.73 8.94
CA HIS A 67 -1.40 -15.61 9.86
C HIS A 67 -0.06 -14.89 9.93
N ASP A 68 0.42 -14.48 8.77
CA ASP A 68 1.70 -13.81 8.59
C ASP A 68 1.53 -12.29 8.68
N GLY A 69 2.62 -11.57 8.45
CA GLY A 69 2.64 -10.11 8.48
C GLY A 69 1.67 -9.43 7.52
N MET A 70 1.23 -10.09 6.44
CA MET A 70 0.22 -9.52 5.54
C MET A 70 -1.14 -9.35 6.24
N SER A 71 -1.45 -10.21 7.20
CA SER A 71 -2.69 -10.12 8.00
C SER A 71 -2.81 -8.78 8.74
N LEU A 72 -1.68 -8.20 9.15
CA LEU A 72 -1.61 -6.88 9.79
C LEU A 72 -1.67 -5.73 8.78
N LEU A 73 -1.25 -5.99 7.54
CA LEU A 73 -1.18 -4.98 6.49
C LEU A 73 -2.49 -4.81 5.72
N TYR A 74 -3.30 -5.86 5.57
CA TYR A 74 -4.56 -5.77 4.83
C TYR A 74 -5.49 -4.65 5.35
N PRO A 75 -5.72 -4.49 6.67
CA PRO A 75 -6.58 -3.40 7.17
C PRO A 75 -5.99 -2.00 6.90
N GLU A 76 -4.66 -1.86 6.95
CA GLU A 76 -3.99 -0.59 6.66
C GLU A 76 -4.08 -0.22 5.18
N ILE A 77 -3.98 -1.21 4.29
CA ILE A 77 -4.14 -1.05 2.85
C ILE A 77 -5.59 -0.68 2.51
N GLU A 78 -6.57 -1.37 3.10
CA GLU A 78 -8.00 -1.07 2.90
C GLU A 78 -8.37 0.33 3.43
N ALA A 79 -7.79 0.75 4.54
CA ALA A 79 -7.99 2.09 5.09
C ALA A 79 -7.33 3.20 4.25
N ALA A 80 -6.35 2.87 3.41
CA ALA A 80 -5.64 3.82 2.58
C ALA A 80 -6.41 4.07 1.27
N LYS A 81 -6.88 5.31 1.06
CA LYS A 81 -7.56 5.72 -0.18
C LYS A 81 -6.59 5.96 -1.35
N GLY A 82 -5.30 5.72 -1.16
CA GLY A 82 -4.26 5.84 -2.18
C GLY A 82 -3.03 5.03 -1.78
N ALA A 83 -3.00 3.76 -2.17
CA ALA A 83 -1.78 2.98 -2.21
C ALA A 83 -1.14 3.20 -3.58
N TYR A 84 -0.10 4.03 -3.66
CA TYR A 84 0.67 4.21 -4.89
C TYR A 84 1.69 3.07 -4.99
N PRO A 85 1.47 2.05 -5.84
CA PRO A 85 2.44 0.99 -6.01
C PRO A 85 3.52 1.51 -6.96
N TRP A 86 4.76 1.58 -6.48
CA TRP A 86 5.97 1.55 -7.30
C TRP A 86 6.13 2.67 -8.36
N LEU A 87 6.83 3.73 -7.97
CA LEU A 87 7.52 4.67 -8.85
C LEU A 87 8.61 3.95 -9.67
N SER A 88 8.21 3.22 -10.71
CA SER A 88 9.13 2.85 -11.81
C SER A 88 8.76 3.48 -13.14
N HIS A 89 7.54 3.97 -13.36
CA HIS A 89 7.26 4.80 -14.53
C HIS A 89 6.22 5.90 -14.24
N LEU A 90 6.65 7.11 -14.55
CA LEU A 90 5.86 8.31 -14.71
C LEU A 90 4.74 8.04 -15.75
N GLN A 91 3.52 7.76 -15.30
CA GLN A 91 2.33 8.00 -16.11
C GLN A 91 1.12 8.32 -15.21
N LEU A 92 0.76 9.61 -15.27
CA LEU A 92 -0.56 10.14 -14.97
C LEU A 92 -1.66 9.28 -15.59
N GLN A 93 -2.84 9.35 -14.96
CA GLN A 93 -4.17 8.89 -15.38
C GLN A 93 -4.56 7.46 -14.95
N CYS A 94 -5.18 7.37 -13.78
CA CYS A 94 -6.40 6.59 -13.65
C CYS A 94 -7.49 7.53 -13.13
N ASN A 95 -8.15 8.16 -14.09
CA ASN A 95 -9.51 8.64 -13.97
C ASN A 95 -10.37 7.37 -13.87
N CYS A 96 -10.99 7.10 -12.72
CA CYS A 96 -12.04 6.09 -12.62
C CYS A 96 -13.39 6.81 -12.81
N PRO A 97 -14.03 6.70 -13.97
CA PRO A 97 -15.48 6.72 -14.04
C PRO A 97 -15.97 5.30 -13.75
N ASP A 98 -16.40 5.06 -12.51
CA ASP A 98 -17.40 4.04 -12.26
C ASP A 98 -18.68 4.54 -12.93
N GLU A 99 -19.19 3.90 -14.00
CA GLU A 99 -20.62 3.66 -14.29
C GLU A 99 -20.74 2.81 -15.58
N GLY A 100 -21.42 1.67 -15.49
CA GLY A 100 -22.05 1.02 -16.67
C GLY A 100 -21.54 -0.37 -17.05
N LEU A 101 -21.97 -1.40 -16.29
CA LEU A 101 -22.06 -2.77 -16.77
C LEU A 101 -23.51 -2.99 -17.25
N HIS A 102 -23.71 -2.97 -18.56
CA HIS A 102 -24.86 -3.51 -19.27
C HIS A 102 -24.35 -4.53 -20.30
#